data_AF-A0A930Z9H9-F1
#
_entry.id   AF-A0A930Z9H9-F1
#
_cell.length_a   1.000
_cell.length_b   1.000
_cell.length_c   1.000
_cell.angle_alpha   90.00
_cell.angle_beta   90.00
_cell.angle_gamma   90.00
#
_symmetry.space_group_name_H-M   'P 1'
#
loop_
_entity.id
_entity.type
_entity.pdbx_description
1 polymer ?
#
loop_
_entity_poly.entity_id
_entity_poly.type
_entity_poly.pdbx_seq_one_letter_code
_entity_poly.pdbx_strand_id
1 'polypeptide(L)'
;MAQQPMPGIQVTGRIVVAAAPSDPVKQVAVEAPAWGESAAAAIEQKSSFDHAATVNGALPNFVRSNPRPVAPFPIVLNHTVRRYVEDMLAHPGGLDEAFARSRPYFTQMVRVLEQNGLPPDLVYLSFAESCFTSDGAGPWQLSKATARRFGLVVNNTVDERRDPIKSTRAAAEYLATLHDETDDWHIALIGWNKGETVLDRFLGLRGIDYNRLLAQLPRTTSALMNRFMAVAVIAHHARDYGLQAITFTMPPSYRMVRVAPGTSLRTIATQQGTSVDRLRELNPALLRDRVPQRTAGFDVRVPVATKAAL
;
A
#
# COMPACT_ATOMS: atom_id res chain seq x y z
N MET A 1 42.57 -22.92 0.53
CA MET A 1 42.39 -21.46 0.68
C MET A 1 41.63 -20.96 -0.54
N ALA A 2 40.48 -20.33 -0.25
CA ALA A 2 39.65 -19.41 -1.03
C ALA A 2 39.44 -19.63 -2.54
N GLN A 3 38.23 -20.05 -2.89
CA GLN A 3 37.54 -19.79 -4.16
C GLN A 3 37.26 -18.28 -4.29
N GLN A 4 37.51 -17.72 -5.47
CA GLN A 4 36.96 -16.42 -5.87
C GLN A 4 35.52 -16.58 -6.38
N PRO A 5 34.64 -15.59 -6.15
CA PRO A 5 33.53 -15.34 -7.05
C PRO A 5 33.64 -14.00 -7.80
N MET A 6 33.04 -14.05 -8.99
CA MET A 6 32.88 -13.06 -10.05
C MET A 6 32.04 -11.82 -9.62
N PRO A 7 32.06 -10.72 -10.39
CA PRO A 7 31.62 -9.40 -9.93
C PRO A 7 30.09 -9.29 -9.88
N GLY A 8 29.60 -8.81 -8.74
CA GLY A 8 28.19 -8.48 -8.52
C GLY A 8 27.77 -7.23 -9.30
N ILE A 9 26.58 -7.33 -9.90
CA ILE A 9 25.87 -6.25 -10.58
C ILE A 9 25.53 -5.16 -9.55
N GLN A 10 26.03 -3.95 -9.75
CA GLN A 10 25.62 -2.78 -8.98
C GLN A 10 24.31 -2.21 -9.54
N VAL A 11 23.28 -2.11 -8.71
CA VAL A 11 22.04 -1.38 -9.02
C VAL A 11 22.15 0.00 -8.37
N THR A 12 22.51 1.01 -9.17
CA THR A 12 22.52 2.42 -8.75
C THR A 12 21.14 3.05 -8.97
N GLY A 13 20.42 3.39 -7.90
CA GLY A 13 19.29 4.32 -7.96
C GLY A 13 19.79 5.76 -7.99
N ARG A 14 19.42 6.52 -9.04
CA ARG A 14 19.82 7.93 -9.23
C ARG A 14 18.68 8.83 -8.74
N ILE A 15 18.90 9.64 -7.70
CA ILE A 15 18.05 10.78 -7.37
C ILE A 15 18.59 12.00 -8.13
N VAL A 16 17.76 12.61 -8.99
CA VAL A 16 18.10 13.87 -9.66
C VAL A 16 17.58 15.02 -8.80
N VAL A 17 18.49 15.72 -8.13
CA VAL A 17 18.19 16.97 -7.42
C VAL A 17 18.31 18.12 -8.43
N ALA A 18 17.19 18.74 -8.79
CA ALA A 18 17.22 19.96 -9.60
C ALA A 18 17.53 21.18 -8.71
N ALA A 19 18.68 21.80 -8.92
CA ALA A 19 19.10 23.03 -8.23
C ALA A 19 18.68 24.29 -9.01
N ALA A 20 18.38 25.38 -8.29
CA ALA A 20 18.32 26.75 -8.83
C ALA A 20 19.68 27.45 -8.63
N PRO A 21 20.01 28.52 -9.39
CA PRO A 21 21.38 28.86 -9.71
C PRO A 21 21.96 29.90 -8.76
N SER A 22 22.95 29.51 -7.93
CA SER A 22 24.08 30.37 -7.52
C SER A 22 25.02 29.75 -6.47
N ASP A 23 25.12 28.42 -6.35
CA ASP A 23 26.14 27.81 -5.48
C ASP A 23 26.79 26.58 -6.14
N PRO A 24 28.12 26.39 -6.00
CA PRO A 24 28.81 25.25 -6.60
C PRO A 24 28.34 23.94 -5.97
N VAL A 25 27.74 23.10 -6.81
CA VAL A 25 27.26 21.75 -6.48
C VAL A 25 28.40 20.93 -5.86
N LYS A 26 28.31 20.66 -4.55
CA LYS A 26 29.11 19.59 -3.93
C LYS A 26 28.42 18.27 -4.22
N GLN A 27 29.06 17.44 -5.04
CA GLN A 27 28.74 16.03 -5.15
C GLN A 27 29.05 15.38 -3.79
N VAL A 28 28.02 14.93 -3.08
CA VAL A 28 28.20 14.04 -1.94
C VAL A 28 27.78 12.66 -2.42
N ALA A 29 28.77 11.79 -2.64
CA ALA A 29 28.51 10.37 -2.76
C ALA A 29 28.10 9.86 -1.38
N VAL A 30 26.85 9.43 -1.24
CA VAL A 30 26.37 8.72 -0.04
C VAL A 30 26.01 7.32 -0.49
N GLU A 31 26.67 6.32 0.11
CA GLU A 31 26.35 4.92 -0.10
C GLU A 31 24.90 4.66 0.31
N ALA A 32 24.11 4.09 -0.59
CA ALA A 32 22.78 3.61 -0.27
C ALA A 32 22.87 2.49 0.79
N PRO A 33 21.94 2.41 1.77
CA PRO A 33 21.86 1.23 2.61
C PRO A 33 21.61 0.00 1.73
N ALA A 34 22.24 -1.12 2.05
CA ALA A 34 22.04 -2.38 1.33
C ALA A 34 20.63 -2.93 1.56
N TRP A 35 19.66 -2.47 0.77
CA TRP A 35 18.35 -3.09 0.60
C TRP A 35 18.50 -4.25 -0.38
N GLY A 36 19.04 -5.41 0.05
CA GLY A 36 19.34 -6.48 -0.90
C GLY A 36 19.45 -7.90 -0.35
N GLU A 37 20.14 -8.14 0.77
CA GLU A 37 20.50 -9.53 1.11
C GLU A 37 19.56 -10.22 2.10
N SER A 38 18.97 -9.48 3.05
CA SER A 38 18.06 -10.05 4.05
C SER A 38 16.67 -10.41 3.49
N ALA A 39 16.18 -9.66 2.51
CA ALA A 39 14.91 -9.94 1.85
C ALA A 39 15.01 -11.15 0.90
N ALA A 40 16.12 -11.27 0.16
CA ALA A 40 16.38 -12.40 -0.74
C ALA A 40 16.60 -13.71 0.04
N ALA A 41 17.36 -13.69 1.14
CA ALA A 41 17.59 -14.87 1.98
C ALA A 41 16.32 -15.38 2.69
N ALA A 42 15.33 -14.51 2.93
CA ALA A 42 14.04 -14.90 3.49
C ALA A 42 13.08 -15.52 2.45
N ILE A 43 13.32 -15.30 1.16
CA ILE A 43 12.50 -15.84 0.05
C ILE A 43 12.83 -17.32 -0.20
N GLU A 44 14.06 -17.75 0.03
CA GLU A 44 14.51 -19.12 -0.26
C GLU A 44 14.02 -20.17 0.76
N GLN A 45 13.58 -19.75 1.96
CA GLN A 45 13.20 -20.69 3.04
C GLN A 45 11.70 -20.95 3.25
N LYS A 46 10.77 -20.33 2.51
CA LYS A 46 9.33 -20.63 2.67
C LYS A 46 8.55 -20.67 1.36
N SER A 47 8.94 -21.60 0.47
CA SER A 47 8.10 -22.09 -0.64
C SER A 47 7.07 -23.15 -0.20
N SER A 48 6.61 -23.15 1.05
CA SER A 48 5.73 -24.21 1.59
C SER A 48 4.29 -23.77 1.88
N PHE A 49 3.83 -22.63 1.36
CA PHE A 49 2.42 -22.23 1.48
C PHE A 49 1.75 -22.29 0.12
N ASP A 50 1.62 -23.51 -0.38
CA ASP A 50 0.86 -23.80 -1.58
C ASP A 50 -0.50 -24.43 -1.22
N HIS A 51 -1.52 -23.92 -1.92
CA HIS A 51 -2.84 -24.51 -2.23
C HIS A 51 -3.94 -24.54 -1.15
N ALA A 52 -5.02 -23.77 -1.39
CA ALA A 52 -6.31 -24.29 -1.90
C ALA A 52 -7.49 -23.34 -1.62
N ALA A 53 -8.18 -22.87 -2.67
CA ALA A 53 -9.63 -22.68 -2.71
C ALA A 53 -10.07 -22.28 -4.12
N THR A 54 -10.36 -23.28 -4.95
CA THR A 54 -11.10 -23.15 -6.21
C THR A 54 -12.56 -22.79 -5.88
N VAL A 55 -13.07 -21.68 -6.41
CA VAL A 55 -14.50 -21.37 -6.42
C VAL A 55 -14.94 -21.16 -7.86
N ASN A 56 -15.81 -22.07 -8.34
CA ASN A 56 -16.45 -22.01 -9.64
C ASN A 56 -17.56 -20.94 -9.65
N GLY A 57 -17.54 -20.04 -10.65
CA GLY A 57 -18.73 -19.35 -11.15
C GLY A 57 -18.69 -17.82 -11.22
N ALA A 58 -18.38 -17.31 -12.43
CA ALA A 58 -18.74 -16.02 -13.04
C ALA A 58 -17.86 -14.75 -12.84
N LEU A 59 -17.54 -14.18 -14.02
CA LEU A 59 -16.77 -12.97 -14.40
C LEU A 59 -15.24 -13.14 -14.50
N PRO A 60 -14.59 -12.55 -15.53
CA PRO A 60 -13.18 -12.77 -15.79
C PRO A 60 -12.39 -12.28 -14.58
N ASN A 61 -11.76 -13.23 -13.89
CA ASN A 61 -10.66 -12.94 -13.01
C ASN A 61 -9.67 -12.10 -13.84
N PHE A 62 -9.60 -10.79 -13.62
CA PHE A 62 -8.50 -9.96 -14.11
C PHE A 62 -7.26 -10.31 -13.28
N VAL A 63 -6.82 -11.57 -13.38
CA VAL A 63 -5.48 -11.99 -13.04
C VAL A 63 -4.63 -11.42 -14.16
N ARG A 64 -3.79 -10.42 -13.84
CA ARG A 64 -2.81 -9.89 -14.80
C ARG A 64 -2.08 -11.08 -15.44
N SER A 65 -1.86 -11.02 -16.75
CA SER A 65 -0.92 -11.91 -17.42
C SER A 65 0.47 -11.64 -16.84
N ASN A 66 0.91 -12.51 -15.92
CA ASN A 66 2.16 -12.55 -15.16
C ASN A 66 2.71 -11.18 -14.66
N PRO A 67 2.87 -10.95 -13.34
CA PRO A 67 3.40 -9.69 -12.83
C PRO A 67 4.74 -9.32 -13.49
N ARG A 68 4.77 -8.21 -14.23
CA ARG A 68 5.99 -7.66 -14.80
C ARG A 68 6.58 -6.66 -13.80
N PRO A 69 7.84 -6.84 -13.36
CA PRO A 69 8.53 -5.83 -12.56
C PRO A 69 8.56 -4.50 -13.32
N VAL A 70 8.03 -3.46 -12.70
CA VAL A 70 8.12 -2.09 -13.20
C VAL A 70 9.24 -1.33 -12.49
N ALA A 71 9.71 -0.24 -13.09
CA ALA A 71 10.72 0.63 -12.48
C ALA A 71 10.21 1.19 -11.13
N PRO A 72 11.12 1.49 -10.17
CA PRO A 72 10.77 2.15 -8.93
C PRO A 72 9.99 3.44 -9.15
N PHE A 73 9.17 3.85 -8.17
CA PHE A 73 8.45 5.10 -8.28
C PHE A 73 9.44 6.27 -8.24
N PRO A 74 9.39 7.23 -9.19
CA PRO A 74 10.29 8.38 -9.19
C PRO A 74 9.90 9.39 -8.09
N ILE A 75 10.38 9.17 -6.86
CA ILE A 75 10.13 10.09 -5.74
C ILE A 75 10.89 11.40 -5.97
N VAL A 76 10.18 12.53 -5.90
CA VAL A 76 10.72 13.87 -6.16
C VAL A 76 10.63 14.75 -4.90
N LEU A 77 11.75 15.37 -4.53
CA LEU A 77 11.83 16.39 -3.47
C LEU A 77 12.11 17.77 -4.08
N ASN A 78 11.09 18.39 -4.67
CA ASN A 78 11.15 19.78 -5.13
C ASN A 78 10.76 20.75 -3.99
N HIS A 79 10.78 22.06 -4.26
CA HIS A 79 10.40 23.09 -3.28
C HIS A 79 8.96 22.88 -2.74
N THR A 80 8.02 22.48 -3.58
CA THR A 80 6.62 22.26 -3.17
C THR A 80 6.50 21.06 -2.24
N VAL A 81 7.08 19.91 -2.59
CA VAL A 81 7.08 18.70 -1.77
C VAL A 81 7.81 18.93 -0.46
N ARG A 82 8.92 19.69 -0.47
CA ARG A 82 9.64 20.09 0.75
C ARG A 82 8.72 20.82 1.73
N ARG A 83 7.88 21.74 1.25
CA ARG A 83 6.90 22.42 2.12
C ARG A 83 5.89 21.45 2.74
N TYR A 84 5.40 20.47 1.98
CA TYR A 84 4.53 19.42 2.53
C TYR A 84 5.26 18.57 3.59
N VAL A 85 6.54 18.27 3.38
CA VAL A 85 7.38 17.57 4.37
C VAL A 85 7.50 18.41 5.65
N GLU A 86 7.88 19.67 5.52
CA GLU A 86 8.01 20.61 6.65
C GLU A 86 6.69 20.78 7.40
N ASP A 87 5.57 20.95 6.70
CA ASP A 87 4.24 21.10 7.29
C ASP A 87 3.83 19.84 8.08
N MET A 88 4.09 18.64 7.53
CA MET A 88 3.81 17.37 8.20
C MET A 88 4.69 17.15 9.43
N LEU A 89 5.98 17.51 9.36
CA LEU A 89 6.91 17.39 10.48
C LEU A 89 6.64 18.42 11.58
N ALA A 90 6.15 19.62 11.23
CA ALA A 90 5.73 20.63 12.19
C ALA A 90 4.45 20.23 12.94
N HIS A 91 3.60 19.39 12.33
CA HIS A 91 2.33 18.93 12.92
C HIS A 91 2.18 17.39 12.78
N PRO A 92 3.05 16.61 13.45
CA PRO A 92 3.22 15.18 13.15
C PRO A 92 2.05 14.30 13.59
N GLY A 93 1.15 14.78 14.46
CA GLY A 93 0.10 13.96 15.07
C GLY A 93 -0.74 13.16 14.06
N GLY A 94 -1.11 13.76 12.92
CA GLY A 94 -1.85 13.05 11.87
C GLY A 94 -1.03 11.97 11.17
N LEU A 95 0.28 12.19 11.01
CA LEU A 95 1.20 11.25 10.39
C LEU A 95 1.56 10.10 11.34
N ASP A 96 1.80 10.41 12.62
CA ASP A 96 2.06 9.42 13.68
C ASP A 96 0.87 8.45 13.83
N GLU A 97 -0.34 8.99 13.84
CA GLU A 97 -1.55 8.17 13.86
C GLU A 97 -1.68 7.29 12.60
N ALA A 98 -1.37 7.84 11.42
CA ALA A 98 -1.41 7.08 10.18
C ALA A 98 -0.42 5.91 10.21
N PHE A 99 0.81 6.16 10.67
CA PHE A 99 1.80 5.10 10.86
C PHE A 99 1.33 4.08 11.90
N ALA A 100 0.79 4.52 13.04
CA ALA A 100 0.25 3.62 14.05
C ALA A 100 -0.86 2.70 13.51
N ARG A 101 -1.81 3.25 12.74
CA ARG A 101 -2.85 2.48 12.05
C ARG A 101 -2.27 1.50 11.02
N SER A 102 -1.17 1.86 10.37
CA SER A 102 -0.54 1.04 9.32
C SER A 102 0.27 -0.14 9.82
N ARG A 103 0.88 -0.04 11.00
CA ARG A 103 1.80 -1.06 11.56
C ARG A 103 1.34 -2.51 11.39
N PRO A 104 0.05 -2.87 11.63
CA PRO A 104 -0.39 -4.25 11.52
C PRO A 104 -0.41 -4.80 10.08
N TYR A 105 -0.47 -3.93 9.07
CA TYR A 105 -0.77 -4.29 7.68
C TYR A 105 0.36 -3.93 6.70
N PHE A 106 1.18 -2.94 7.04
CA PHE A 106 2.15 -2.32 6.13
C PHE A 106 3.03 -3.33 5.41
N THR A 107 3.69 -4.24 6.14
CA THR A 107 4.56 -5.29 5.57
C THR A 107 3.83 -6.16 4.55
N GLN A 108 2.59 -6.55 4.85
CA GLN A 108 1.81 -7.42 3.97
C GLN A 108 1.32 -6.65 2.74
N MET A 109 0.96 -5.36 2.90
CA MET A 109 0.56 -4.51 1.78
C MET A 109 1.72 -4.27 0.81
N VAL A 110 2.91 -3.97 1.33
CA VAL A 110 4.14 -3.84 0.53
C VAL A 110 4.40 -5.14 -0.26
N ARG A 111 4.34 -6.30 0.39
CA ARG A 111 4.49 -7.59 -0.28
C ARG A 111 3.45 -7.82 -1.38
N VAL A 112 2.20 -7.40 -1.17
CA VAL A 112 1.16 -7.51 -2.21
C VAL A 112 1.51 -6.65 -3.42
N LEU A 113 2.03 -5.43 -3.23
CA LEU A 113 2.48 -4.58 -4.33
C LEU A 113 3.64 -5.23 -5.09
N GLU A 114 4.67 -5.70 -4.38
CA GLU A 114 5.83 -6.38 -4.96
C GLU A 114 5.45 -7.64 -5.74
N GLN A 115 4.55 -8.47 -5.19
CA GLN A 115 4.02 -9.66 -5.86
C GLN A 115 3.25 -9.33 -7.14
N ASN A 116 2.72 -8.11 -7.25
CA ASN A 116 2.07 -7.61 -8.47
C ASN A 116 3.04 -6.88 -9.41
N GLY A 117 4.35 -6.89 -9.10
CA GLY A 117 5.40 -6.25 -9.87
C GLY A 117 5.40 -4.73 -9.75
N LEU A 118 4.78 -4.18 -8.69
CA LEU A 118 4.64 -2.74 -8.47
C LEU A 118 5.69 -2.17 -7.53
N PRO A 119 5.99 -0.86 -7.60
CA PRO A 119 6.88 -0.21 -6.65
C PRO A 119 6.27 -0.26 -5.24
N PRO A 120 7.06 -0.64 -4.22
CA PRO A 120 6.57 -0.73 -2.85
C PRO A 120 6.12 0.63 -2.30
N ASP A 121 6.73 1.72 -2.78
CA ASP A 121 6.41 3.11 -2.39
C ASP A 121 4.95 3.49 -2.64
N LEU A 122 4.26 2.82 -3.57
CA LEU A 122 2.83 3.06 -3.81
C LEU A 122 1.99 2.83 -2.57
N VAL A 123 2.48 2.09 -1.56
CA VAL A 123 1.80 1.95 -0.27
C VAL A 123 1.54 3.30 0.39
N TYR A 124 2.40 4.30 0.19
CA TYR A 124 2.24 5.65 0.78
C TYR A 124 1.07 6.42 0.18
N LEU A 125 0.50 5.97 -0.95
CA LEU A 125 -0.72 6.55 -1.50
C LEU A 125 -1.89 6.34 -0.54
N SER A 126 -1.92 5.23 0.20
CA SER A 126 -2.93 4.98 1.24
C SER A 126 -2.86 5.98 2.42
N PHE A 127 -1.68 6.55 2.69
CA PHE A 127 -1.51 7.61 3.67
C PHE A 127 -2.00 8.94 3.11
N ALA A 128 -1.66 9.26 1.86
CA ALA A 128 -2.08 10.49 1.20
C ALA A 128 -3.61 10.55 0.97
N GLU A 129 -4.25 9.41 0.71
CA GLU A 129 -5.70 9.32 0.50
C GLU A 129 -6.50 9.48 1.80
N SER A 130 -6.09 8.81 2.87
CA SER A 130 -6.96 8.62 4.03
C SER A 130 -6.28 8.66 5.39
N CYS A 131 -4.99 8.99 5.43
CA CYS A 131 -4.15 8.80 6.62
C CYS A 131 -4.23 7.33 7.11
N PHE A 132 -4.33 6.38 6.18
CA PHE A 132 -4.46 4.94 6.48
C PHE A 132 -5.71 4.57 7.30
N THR A 133 -6.82 5.31 7.21
CA THR A 133 -8.04 4.92 7.93
C THR A 133 -8.69 3.67 7.32
N SER A 134 -9.22 2.79 8.16
CA SER A 134 -10.12 1.72 7.73
C SER A 134 -11.58 2.15 7.62
N ASP A 135 -11.90 3.42 7.87
CA ASP A 135 -13.27 3.95 7.81
C ASP A 135 -13.66 4.44 6.41
N GLY A 136 -14.96 4.62 6.21
CA GLY A 136 -15.51 5.03 4.91
C GLY A 136 -15.15 4.04 3.81
N ALA A 137 -14.34 4.48 2.85
CA ALA A 137 -13.82 3.67 1.74
C ALA A 137 -12.46 3.00 2.03
N GLY A 138 -12.00 3.01 3.28
CA GLY A 138 -10.76 2.36 3.71
C GLY A 138 -9.47 3.02 3.23
N PRO A 139 -8.31 2.35 3.38
CA PRO A 139 -7.01 3.01 3.26
C PRO A 139 -6.77 3.62 1.88
N TRP A 140 -7.24 2.95 0.83
CA TRP A 140 -7.04 3.34 -0.57
C TRP A 140 -8.15 4.23 -1.14
N GLN A 141 -9.25 4.45 -0.42
CA GLN A 141 -10.38 5.26 -0.88
C GLN A 141 -10.96 4.88 -2.26
N LEU A 142 -10.85 3.60 -2.66
CA LEU A 142 -11.38 3.13 -3.94
C LEU A 142 -12.88 3.45 -4.07
N SER A 143 -13.29 3.91 -5.25
CA SER A 143 -14.72 4.07 -5.54
C SER A 143 -15.44 2.71 -5.46
N LYS A 144 -16.75 2.69 -5.18
CA LYS A 144 -17.52 1.43 -5.15
C LYS A 144 -17.48 0.71 -6.50
N ALA A 145 -17.47 1.46 -7.60
CA ALA A 145 -17.42 0.90 -8.95
C ALA A 145 -16.05 0.24 -9.21
N THR A 146 -14.96 0.95 -8.92
CA THR A 146 -13.58 0.45 -9.06
C THR A 146 -13.36 -0.75 -8.15
N ALA A 147 -13.72 -0.66 -6.88
CA ALA A 147 -13.59 -1.75 -5.92
C ALA A 147 -14.25 -3.04 -6.40
N ARG A 148 -15.50 -2.96 -6.89
CA ARG A 148 -16.22 -4.13 -7.42
C ARG A 148 -15.61 -4.65 -8.72
N ARG A 149 -15.15 -3.76 -9.61
CA ARG A 149 -14.45 -4.13 -10.84
C ARG A 149 -13.21 -4.99 -10.52
N PHE A 150 -12.48 -4.66 -9.46
CA PHE A 150 -11.31 -5.38 -8.98
C PHE A 150 -11.63 -6.37 -7.84
N GLY A 151 -12.81 -7.00 -7.90
CA GLY A 151 -13.13 -8.19 -7.12
C GLY A 151 -13.53 -7.97 -5.66
N LEU A 152 -13.63 -6.73 -5.18
CA LEU A 152 -14.07 -6.48 -3.80
C LEU A 152 -15.58 -6.58 -3.64
N VAL A 153 -16.01 -7.24 -2.57
CA VAL A 153 -17.40 -7.24 -2.13
C VAL A 153 -17.73 -5.91 -1.45
N VAL A 154 -18.66 -5.16 -2.03
CA VAL A 154 -19.17 -3.90 -1.49
C VAL A 154 -20.69 -3.91 -1.49
N ASN A 155 -21.30 -4.08 -0.31
CA ASN A 155 -22.74 -4.13 -0.09
C ASN A 155 -23.11 -3.56 1.31
N ASN A 156 -24.34 -3.79 1.76
CA ASN A 156 -24.87 -3.17 2.99
C ASN A 156 -24.40 -3.84 4.29
N THR A 157 -23.77 -5.02 4.22
CA THR A 157 -23.26 -5.76 5.38
C THR A 157 -21.74 -5.92 5.37
N VAL A 158 -21.12 -5.85 4.18
CA VAL A 158 -19.68 -5.97 3.96
C VAL A 158 -19.19 -4.89 3.02
N ASP A 159 -18.10 -4.22 3.40
CA ASP A 159 -17.34 -3.33 2.52
C ASP A 159 -15.85 -3.69 2.59
N GLU A 160 -15.40 -4.53 1.67
CA GLU A 160 -14.01 -5.02 1.65
C GLU A 160 -12.98 -3.94 1.30
N ARG A 161 -13.42 -2.74 0.91
CA ARG A 161 -12.53 -1.58 0.79
C ARG A 161 -11.90 -1.20 2.13
N ARG A 162 -12.60 -1.48 3.24
CA ARG A 162 -12.12 -1.22 4.61
C ARG A 162 -11.05 -2.22 5.08
N ASP A 163 -10.89 -3.35 4.40
CA ASP A 163 -9.86 -4.35 4.70
C ASP A 163 -8.54 -3.96 4.04
N PRO A 164 -7.48 -3.61 4.81
CA PRO A 164 -6.24 -3.10 4.22
C PRO A 164 -5.57 -4.10 3.27
N ILE A 165 -5.71 -5.40 3.51
CA ILE A 165 -5.05 -6.42 2.68
C ILE A 165 -5.83 -6.68 1.40
N LYS A 166 -7.16 -6.85 1.51
CA LYS A 166 -8.00 -7.07 0.31
C LYS A 166 -8.02 -5.84 -0.58
N SER A 167 -8.20 -4.66 0.01
CA SER A 167 -8.19 -3.40 -0.74
C SER A 167 -6.84 -3.12 -1.40
N THR A 168 -5.72 -3.54 -0.82
CA THR A 168 -4.41 -3.42 -1.47
C THR A 168 -4.28 -4.31 -2.70
N ARG A 169 -4.86 -5.51 -2.71
CA ARG A 169 -4.87 -6.36 -3.92
C ARG A 169 -5.62 -5.66 -5.06
N ALA A 170 -6.81 -5.16 -4.78
CA ALA A 170 -7.60 -4.40 -5.75
C ALA A 170 -6.89 -3.10 -6.19
N ALA A 171 -6.26 -2.38 -5.26
CA ALA A 171 -5.49 -1.18 -5.57
C ALA A 171 -4.27 -1.50 -6.45
N ALA A 172 -3.56 -2.60 -6.17
CA ALA A 172 -2.44 -3.05 -6.96
C ALA A 172 -2.87 -3.37 -8.40
N GLU A 173 -3.94 -4.15 -8.58
CA GLU A 173 -4.45 -4.45 -9.92
C GLU A 173 -4.89 -3.19 -10.68
N TYR A 174 -5.52 -2.24 -9.98
CA TYR A 174 -5.92 -0.98 -10.59
C TYR A 174 -4.72 -0.11 -10.99
N LEU A 175 -3.75 0.08 -10.09
CA LEU A 175 -2.51 0.83 -10.36
C LEU A 175 -1.69 0.17 -11.47
N ALA A 176 -1.66 -1.16 -11.54
CA ALA A 176 -1.04 -1.89 -12.62
C ALA A 176 -1.73 -1.61 -13.97
N THR A 177 -3.07 -1.58 -13.99
CA THR A 177 -3.86 -1.28 -15.19
C THR A 177 -3.57 0.15 -15.68
N LEU A 178 -3.60 1.12 -14.77
CA LEU A 178 -3.27 2.51 -15.07
C LEU A 178 -1.84 2.66 -15.60
N HIS A 179 -0.88 1.94 -15.02
CA HIS A 179 0.50 1.97 -15.49
C HIS A 179 0.68 1.25 -16.83
N ASP A 180 -0.03 0.15 -17.10
CA ASP A 180 0.03 -0.53 -18.40
C ASP A 180 -0.49 0.36 -19.54
N GLU A 181 -1.47 1.22 -19.27
CA GLU A 181 -2.01 2.19 -20.24
C GLU A 181 -1.10 3.41 -20.43
N THR A 182 -0.48 3.87 -19.35
CA THR A 182 0.25 5.14 -19.35
C THR A 182 1.74 4.99 -19.56
N ASP A 183 2.34 3.90 -19.09
CA ASP A 183 3.79 3.71 -18.98
C ASP A 183 4.50 4.87 -18.25
N ASP A 184 3.79 5.52 -17.32
CA ASP A 184 4.30 6.62 -16.50
C ASP A 184 3.55 6.68 -15.17
N TRP A 185 4.28 6.48 -14.07
CA TRP A 185 3.71 6.47 -12.72
C TRP A 185 3.00 7.77 -12.32
N HIS A 186 3.47 8.93 -12.77
CA HIS A 186 2.80 10.18 -12.46
C HIS A 186 1.47 10.29 -13.17
N ILE A 187 1.40 9.85 -14.43
CA ILE A 187 0.14 9.85 -15.19
C ILE A 187 -0.82 8.78 -14.65
N ALA A 188 -0.30 7.63 -14.21
CA ALA A 188 -1.08 6.63 -13.49
C ALA A 188 -1.73 7.21 -12.23
N LEU A 189 -1.01 8.02 -11.42
CA LEU A 189 -1.61 8.68 -10.24
C LEU A 189 -2.69 9.72 -10.60
N ILE A 190 -2.62 10.35 -11.79
CA ILE A 190 -3.72 11.20 -12.27
C ILE A 190 -4.96 10.34 -12.53
N GLY A 191 -4.81 9.21 -13.22
CA GLY A 191 -5.90 8.26 -13.48
C GLY A 191 -6.45 7.65 -12.20
N TRP A 192 -5.61 7.38 -11.20
CA TRP A 192 -6.05 6.97 -9.87
C TRP A 192 -7.02 8.01 -9.26
N ASN A 193 -6.63 9.29 -9.28
CA ASN A 193 -7.41 10.36 -8.66
C ASN A 193 -8.67 10.77 -9.45
N LYS A 194 -8.60 10.73 -10.79
CA LYS A 194 -9.63 11.29 -11.69
C LYS A 194 -10.42 10.24 -12.47
N GLY A 195 -9.99 8.99 -12.44
CA GLY A 195 -10.51 7.90 -13.25
C GLY A 195 -9.76 7.76 -14.59
N GLU A 196 -9.87 6.57 -15.18
CA GLU A 196 -9.22 6.19 -16.44
C GLU A 196 -9.61 7.08 -17.64
N THR A 197 -10.83 7.61 -17.66
CA THR A 197 -11.37 8.35 -18.81
C THR A 197 -10.69 9.69 -19.09
N VAL A 198 -9.87 10.20 -18.16
CA VAL A 198 -9.12 11.43 -18.37
C VAL A 198 -7.70 11.19 -18.88
N LEU A 199 -7.22 9.94 -18.89
CA LEU A 199 -5.82 9.61 -19.15
C LEU A 199 -5.34 10.11 -20.52
N ASP A 200 -6.15 9.95 -21.57
CA ASP A 200 -5.81 10.41 -22.93
C ASP A 200 -5.40 11.88 -23.00
N ARG A 201 -5.99 12.73 -22.12
CA ARG A 201 -5.68 14.16 -22.06
C ARG A 201 -4.29 14.44 -21.49
N PHE A 202 -3.75 13.52 -20.70
CA PHE A 202 -2.49 13.66 -19.99
C PHE A 202 -1.37 12.78 -20.54
N LEU A 203 -1.64 11.85 -21.47
CA LEU A 203 -0.61 11.01 -22.11
C LEU A 203 0.49 11.81 -22.83
N GLY A 204 0.18 13.02 -23.31
CA GLY A 204 1.16 13.94 -23.91
C GLY A 204 2.11 14.59 -22.89
N LEU A 205 1.86 14.43 -21.59
CA LEU A 205 2.69 14.95 -20.50
C LEU A 205 3.65 13.89 -19.92
N ARG A 206 3.72 12.70 -20.52
CA ARG A 206 4.63 11.64 -20.07
C ARG A 206 6.09 12.09 -20.11
N GLY A 207 6.85 11.71 -19.09
CA GLY A 207 8.28 11.99 -18.98
C GLY A 207 8.65 13.47 -18.82
N ILE A 208 7.69 14.40 -18.68
CA ILE A 208 8.02 15.79 -18.39
C ILE A 208 8.41 15.98 -16.92
N ASP A 209 9.15 17.05 -16.64
CA ASP A 209 9.52 17.42 -15.27
C ASP A 209 8.29 17.53 -14.35
N TYR A 210 8.41 17.01 -13.13
CA TYR A 210 7.31 16.94 -12.18
C TYR A 210 6.69 18.32 -11.86
N ASN A 211 7.48 19.41 -11.80
CA ASN A 211 6.92 20.75 -11.59
C ASN A 211 6.07 21.19 -12.78
N ARG A 212 6.53 20.91 -14.00
CA ARG A 212 5.79 21.22 -15.23
C ARG A 212 4.52 20.40 -15.31
N LEU A 213 4.54 19.15 -14.87
CA LEU A 213 3.35 18.32 -14.77
C LEU A 213 2.33 18.93 -13.79
N LEU A 214 2.74 19.21 -12.55
CA LEU A 214 1.83 19.77 -11.54
C LEU A 214 1.17 21.07 -11.96
N ALA A 215 1.85 21.90 -12.76
CA ALA A 215 1.32 23.15 -13.29
C ALA A 215 0.13 22.95 -14.27
N GLN A 216 0.00 21.75 -14.86
CA GLN A 216 -1.10 21.38 -15.76
C GLN A 216 -2.27 20.69 -15.03
N LEU A 217 -2.15 20.43 -13.73
CA LEU A 217 -3.12 19.64 -12.98
C LEU A 217 -4.01 20.51 -12.09
N PRO A 218 -5.27 20.08 -11.84
CA PRO A 218 -6.11 20.68 -10.83
C PRO A 218 -5.43 20.66 -9.45
N ARG A 219 -5.63 21.73 -8.66
CA ARG A 219 -5.02 21.87 -7.32
C ARG A 219 -5.23 20.64 -6.42
N THR A 220 -6.41 20.01 -6.48
CA THR A 220 -6.72 18.82 -5.67
C THR A 220 -5.87 17.60 -6.05
N THR A 221 -5.64 17.38 -7.34
CA THR A 221 -4.79 16.29 -7.85
C THR A 221 -3.34 16.55 -7.50
N SER A 222 -2.85 17.77 -7.74
CA SER A 222 -1.49 18.17 -7.36
C SER A 222 -1.25 18.02 -5.85
N ALA A 223 -2.25 18.36 -5.02
CA ALA A 223 -2.17 18.19 -3.57
C ALA A 223 -2.11 16.71 -3.14
N LEU A 224 -2.83 15.79 -3.79
CA LEU A 224 -2.69 14.36 -3.53
C LEU A 224 -1.27 13.88 -3.86
N MET A 225 -0.78 14.21 -5.06
CA MET A 225 0.54 13.77 -5.50
C MET A 225 1.65 14.33 -4.60
N ASN A 226 1.58 15.60 -4.20
CA ASN A 226 2.57 16.17 -3.29
C ASN A 226 2.51 15.58 -1.87
N ARG A 227 1.31 15.26 -1.35
CA ARG A 227 1.18 14.55 -0.07
C ARG A 227 1.78 13.15 -0.16
N PHE A 228 1.52 12.42 -1.25
CA PHE A 228 2.11 11.11 -1.51
C PHE A 228 3.65 11.19 -1.51
N MET A 229 4.23 12.12 -2.29
CA MET A 229 5.68 12.31 -2.36
C MET A 229 6.26 12.67 -0.99
N ALA A 230 5.60 13.55 -0.24
CA ALA A 230 6.07 13.99 1.07
C ALA A 230 6.08 12.83 2.08
N VAL A 231 5.01 12.02 2.14
CA VAL A 231 4.98 10.85 3.02
C VAL A 231 6.07 9.85 2.63
N ALA A 232 6.27 9.60 1.34
CA ALA A 232 7.34 8.71 0.88
C ALA A 232 8.73 9.23 1.30
N VAL A 233 9.02 10.52 1.08
CA VAL A 233 10.28 11.15 1.53
C VAL A 233 10.47 11.01 3.04
N ILE A 234 9.45 11.34 3.84
CA ILE A 234 9.52 11.21 5.30
C ILE A 234 9.77 9.77 5.71
N ALA A 235 9.09 8.81 5.08
CA ALA A 235 9.23 7.40 5.44
C ALA A 235 10.62 6.82 5.12
N HIS A 236 11.22 7.20 3.98
CA HIS A 236 12.58 6.82 3.62
C HIS A 236 13.64 7.41 4.56
N HIS A 237 13.35 8.56 5.15
CA HIS A 237 14.24 9.31 6.06
C HIS A 237 13.71 9.36 7.50
N ALA A 238 12.86 8.40 7.90
CA ALA A 238 12.14 8.47 9.18
C ALA A 238 13.08 8.66 10.38
N ARG A 239 14.23 7.98 10.36
CA ARG A 239 15.27 8.11 11.40
C ARG A 239 15.89 9.50 11.44
N ASP A 240 16.13 10.11 10.27
CA ASP A 240 16.75 11.43 10.14
C ASP A 240 15.82 12.52 10.72
N TYR A 241 14.51 12.27 10.72
CA TYR A 241 13.49 13.16 11.27
C TYR A 241 13.08 12.83 12.71
N GLY A 242 13.79 11.92 13.40
CA GLY A 242 13.47 11.52 14.76
C GLY A 242 12.13 10.78 14.91
N LEU A 243 11.51 10.38 13.80
CA LEU A 243 10.37 9.48 13.82
C LEU A 243 10.88 8.08 14.19
N GLN A 244 10.13 7.37 15.03
CA GLN A 244 10.46 5.97 15.28
C GLN A 244 10.46 5.26 13.92
N ALA A 245 11.59 4.63 13.59
CA ALA A 245 11.68 3.81 12.39
C ALA A 245 10.47 2.89 12.36
N ILE A 246 9.73 2.87 11.25
CA ILE A 246 8.55 2.04 11.08
C ILE A 246 9.01 0.62 11.35
N THR A 247 8.75 0.15 12.56
CA THR A 247 9.18 -1.18 12.95
C THR A 247 8.18 -2.08 12.27
N PHE A 248 8.66 -2.81 11.26
CA PHE A 248 7.93 -3.90 10.62
C PHE A 248 7.61 -4.93 11.69
N THR A 249 6.52 -4.67 12.41
CA THR A 249 6.02 -5.57 13.43
C THR A 249 5.48 -6.77 12.67
N MET A 250 5.65 -7.96 13.23
CA MET A 250 4.98 -9.10 12.66
C MET A 250 3.48 -8.78 12.54
N PRO A 251 2.85 -9.07 11.39
CA PRO A 251 1.42 -8.84 11.23
C PRO A 251 0.70 -9.46 12.43
N PRO A 252 -0.36 -8.83 12.95
CA PRO A 252 -1.07 -9.33 14.12
C PRO A 252 -1.42 -10.78 13.82
N SER A 253 -0.97 -11.69 14.68
CA SER A 253 -1.20 -13.12 14.49
C SER A 253 -2.70 -13.36 14.59
N TYR A 254 -3.35 -13.50 13.44
CA TYR A 254 -4.72 -13.95 13.33
C TYR A 254 -4.75 -15.24 12.53
N ARG A 255 -5.80 -16.01 12.74
CA ARG A 255 -6.17 -17.14 11.88
C ARG A 255 -7.56 -16.91 11.31
N MET A 256 -7.80 -17.48 10.14
CA MET A 256 -9.12 -17.47 9.53
C MET A 256 -9.97 -18.56 10.15
N VAL A 257 -11.20 -18.22 10.53
CA VAL A 257 -12.19 -19.16 11.02
C VAL A 257 -13.40 -19.08 10.12
N ARG A 258 -13.79 -20.22 9.54
CA ARG A 258 -15.02 -20.33 8.79
C ARG A 258 -16.20 -20.28 9.75
N VAL A 259 -17.06 -19.28 9.62
CA VAL A 259 -18.22 -19.09 10.50
C VAL A 259 -19.51 -19.16 9.70
N ALA A 260 -20.53 -19.76 10.32
CA ALA A 260 -21.86 -19.89 9.74
C ALA A 260 -22.50 -18.51 9.46
N PRO A 261 -23.33 -18.41 8.41
CA PRO A 261 -24.05 -17.17 8.11
C PRO A 261 -24.89 -16.69 9.30
N GLY A 262 -24.90 -15.37 9.52
CA GLY A 262 -25.71 -14.78 10.59
C GLY A 262 -25.17 -14.96 12.01
N THR A 263 -24.05 -15.65 12.25
CA THR A 263 -23.45 -15.72 13.59
C THR A 263 -23.01 -14.32 14.07
N SER A 264 -23.33 -13.96 15.32
CA SER A 264 -22.95 -12.66 15.88
C SER A 264 -21.46 -12.63 16.26
N LEU A 265 -20.82 -11.45 16.17
CA LEU A 265 -19.44 -11.30 16.66
C LEU A 265 -19.33 -11.59 18.16
N ARG A 266 -20.38 -11.35 18.95
CA ARG A 266 -20.43 -11.72 20.37
C ARG A 266 -20.30 -13.22 20.58
N THR A 267 -21.02 -14.02 19.78
CA THR A 267 -20.93 -15.49 19.82
C THR A 267 -19.53 -15.96 19.46
N ILE A 268 -18.95 -15.41 18.39
CA ILE A 268 -17.59 -15.73 17.96
C ILE A 268 -16.58 -15.35 19.06
N ALA A 269 -16.69 -14.13 19.61
CA ALA A 269 -15.81 -13.64 20.67
C ALA A 269 -15.80 -14.60 21.88
N THR A 270 -16.99 -15.04 22.30
CA THR A 270 -17.14 -16.01 23.40
C THR A 270 -16.48 -17.35 23.08
N GLN A 271 -16.73 -17.91 21.89
CA GLN A 271 -16.18 -19.21 21.48
C GLN A 271 -14.66 -19.18 21.26
N GLN A 272 -14.12 -18.02 20.89
CA GLN A 272 -12.71 -17.87 20.56
C GLN A 272 -11.87 -17.25 21.69
N GLY A 273 -12.50 -16.96 22.84
CA GLY A 273 -11.81 -16.34 23.99
C GLY A 273 -11.24 -14.96 23.68
N THR A 274 -12.00 -14.10 22.99
CA THR A 274 -11.59 -12.73 22.64
C THR A 274 -12.72 -11.72 22.88
N SER A 275 -12.52 -10.45 22.50
CA SER A 275 -13.53 -9.39 22.61
C SER A 275 -14.16 -9.06 21.25
N VAL A 276 -15.38 -8.51 21.28
CA VAL A 276 -16.05 -8.01 20.05
C VAL A 276 -15.22 -6.90 19.41
N ASP A 277 -14.63 -6.00 20.20
CA ASP A 277 -13.80 -4.91 19.68
C ASP A 277 -12.56 -5.44 18.96
N ARG A 278 -11.90 -6.45 19.53
CA ARG A 278 -10.77 -7.09 18.85
C ARG A 278 -11.16 -7.75 17.54
N LEU A 279 -12.36 -8.34 17.47
CA LEU A 279 -12.89 -8.88 16.21
C LEU A 279 -13.20 -7.77 15.20
N ARG A 280 -13.74 -6.62 15.63
CA ARG A 280 -13.98 -5.47 14.74
C ARG A 280 -12.68 -4.94 14.15
N GLU A 281 -11.65 -4.78 14.98
CA GLU A 281 -10.31 -4.34 14.55
C GLU A 281 -9.70 -5.25 13.48
N LEU A 282 -9.84 -6.57 13.64
CA LEU A 282 -9.32 -7.55 12.69
C LEU A 282 -10.20 -7.72 11.44
N ASN A 283 -11.48 -7.36 11.52
CA ASN A 283 -12.46 -7.54 10.44
C ASN A 283 -13.14 -6.21 10.06
N PRO A 284 -12.38 -5.17 9.68
CA PRO A 284 -12.94 -3.84 9.40
C PRO A 284 -13.93 -3.83 8.22
N ALA A 285 -13.89 -4.85 7.35
CA ALA A 285 -14.86 -5.02 6.27
C ALA A 285 -16.28 -5.35 6.74
N LEU A 286 -16.46 -5.89 7.95
CA LEU A 286 -17.80 -6.14 8.49
C LEU A 286 -18.42 -4.81 8.95
N LEU A 287 -19.54 -4.43 8.33
CA LEU A 287 -20.24 -3.19 8.65
C LEU A 287 -21.19 -3.33 9.85
N ARG A 288 -21.35 -4.56 10.36
CA ARG A 288 -22.25 -4.94 11.46
C ARG A 288 -21.57 -6.02 12.30
N ASP A 289 -21.96 -6.15 13.55
CA ASP A 289 -21.45 -7.19 14.47
C ASP A 289 -22.03 -8.58 14.21
N ARG A 290 -22.13 -8.96 12.94
CA ARG A 290 -22.70 -10.22 12.51
C ARG A 290 -22.14 -10.63 11.16
N VAL A 291 -21.86 -11.92 11.02
CA VAL A 291 -21.55 -12.54 9.75
C VAL A 291 -22.73 -12.33 8.77
N PRO A 292 -22.48 -11.97 7.50
CA PRO A 292 -23.53 -11.82 6.50
C PRO A 292 -24.45 -13.05 6.42
N GLN A 293 -25.76 -12.83 6.23
CA GLN A 293 -26.74 -13.93 6.21
C GLN A 293 -26.84 -14.63 4.84
N ARG A 294 -26.61 -13.89 3.74
CA ARG A 294 -26.75 -14.40 2.36
C ARG A 294 -25.38 -14.77 1.78
N THR A 295 -24.68 -15.69 2.45
CA THR A 295 -23.39 -16.24 2.00
C THR A 295 -23.33 -17.73 2.32
N ALA A 296 -22.51 -18.52 1.62
CA ALA A 296 -22.26 -19.94 1.93
C ALA A 296 -21.40 -20.14 3.21
N GLY A 297 -21.17 -19.06 3.97
CA GLY A 297 -20.27 -18.91 5.12
C GLY A 297 -19.33 -17.72 4.92
N PHE A 298 -18.66 -17.28 5.99
CA PHE A 298 -17.75 -16.14 5.95
C PHE A 298 -16.51 -16.44 6.78
N ASP A 299 -15.35 -16.01 6.29
CA ASP A 299 -14.11 -16.21 7.02
C ASP A 299 -13.84 -14.99 7.90
N VAL A 300 -13.77 -15.23 9.20
CA VAL A 300 -13.52 -14.19 10.20
C VAL A 300 -12.09 -14.33 10.68
N ARG A 301 -11.34 -13.23 10.67
CA ARG A 301 -10.03 -13.14 11.32
C ARG A 301 -10.24 -13.14 12.84
N VAL A 302 -9.68 -14.14 13.49
CA VAL A 302 -9.72 -14.30 14.95
C VAL A 302 -8.28 -14.25 15.45
N PRO A 303 -7.98 -13.56 16.57
CA PRO A 303 -6.62 -13.51 17.09
C PRO A 303 -6.15 -14.93 17.43
N VAL A 304 -4.90 -15.23 17.10
CA VAL A 304 -4.21 -16.37 17.71
C VAL A 304 -3.98 -15.99 19.16
N ALA A 305 -4.33 -16.87 20.11
CA ALA A 305 -4.05 -16.62 21.52
C ALA A 305 -2.53 -16.46 21.68
N THR A 306 -2.07 -15.23 21.86
CA THR A 306 -0.72 -14.99 22.35
C THR A 306 -0.76 -15.49 23.78
N LYS A 307 -0.15 -16.65 24.07
CA LYS A 307 0.21 -16.96 25.46
C LYS A 307 0.95 -15.72 25.95
N ALA A 308 0.37 -14.99 26.88
CA ALA A 308 1.13 -13.99 27.62
C ALA A 308 2.35 -14.74 28.15
N ALA A 309 3.55 -14.29 27.79
CA ALA A 309 4.73 -14.71 28.51
C ALA A 309 4.48 -14.33 29.97
N LEU A 310 4.24 -15.34 30.81
CA LEU A 310 4.26 -15.22 32.26
C LEU A 310 5.68 -14.93 32.71
#